data_AF-W7JKN4-F1
#
_entry.id   AF-W7JKN4-F1
#
_cell.length_a   1.000
_cell.length_b   1.000
_cell.length_c   1.000
_cell.angle_alpha   90.00
_cell.angle_beta   90.00
_cell.angle_gamma   90.00
#
_symmetry.space_group_name_H-M   'P 1'
#
loop_
_entity.id
_entity.type
_entity.pdbx_description
1 polymer ?
#
loop_
_entity_poly.entity_id
_entity_poly.type
_entity_poly.pdbx_seq_one_letter_code
_entity_poly.pdbx_strand_id
1 'polypeptide(L)'
;MILSGLIIFSGILCFFFDRSWLFSLSPLTKVPIYCILGISISFALTFSLIDLINYLIGFIQGSITRPLIESVAQVYMILLFTITMGGIFGFIFGLLDVEDESSHHIRLALMKAENCCFPLGAVLGGIAGFGNEVFRQQSEAYKIENVTEFDDEV
;
A
#
# COMPACT_ATOMS: atom_id res chain seq x y z
N MET A 1 -12.98 -3.32 8.15
CA MET A 1 -14.17 -3.92 7.48
C MET A 1 -14.36 -3.40 6.06
N ILE A 2 -14.42 -2.08 5.84
CA ILE A 2 -14.62 -1.50 4.49
C ILE A 2 -13.49 -1.90 3.51
N LEU A 3 -12.22 -1.79 3.91
CA LEU A 3 -11.07 -2.21 3.10
C LEU A 3 -11.04 -3.72 2.81
N SER A 4 -11.32 -4.54 3.81
CA SER A 4 -11.43 -6.00 3.63
C SER A 4 -12.54 -6.36 2.64
N GLY A 5 -13.68 -5.66 2.72
CA GLY A 5 -14.76 -5.78 1.73
C GLY A 5 -14.33 -5.35 0.33
N LEU A 6 -13.58 -4.26 0.19
CA LEU A 6 -13.01 -3.80 -1.08
C LEU A 6 -12.04 -4.81 -1.68
N ILE A 7 -11.22 -5.48 -0.86
CA ILE A 7 -10.27 -6.51 -1.32
C ILE A 7 -11.02 -7.75 -1.82
N ILE A 8 -12.01 -8.23 -1.07
CA ILE A 8 -12.82 -9.39 -1.49
C ILE A 8 -13.61 -9.06 -2.75
N PHE A 9 -14.22 -7.88 -2.81
CA PHE A 9 -14.94 -7.41 -3.99
C PHE A 9 -14.00 -7.25 -5.20
N SER A 10 -12.81 -6.67 -5.01
CA SER A 10 -11.75 -6.60 -6.01
C SER A 10 -11.34 -7.99 -6.50
N GLY A 11 -11.17 -8.96 -5.60
CA GLY A 11 -10.85 -10.34 -5.95
C GLY A 11 -11.96 -11.03 -6.77
N ILE A 12 -13.23 -10.80 -6.42
CA ILE A 12 -14.38 -11.28 -7.20
C ILE A 12 -14.42 -10.60 -8.57
N LEU A 13 -14.21 -9.28 -8.64
CA LEU A 13 -14.10 -8.55 -9.90
C LEU A 13 -12.98 -9.09 -10.78
N CYS A 14 -11.84 -9.48 -10.21
CA CYS A 14 -10.74 -10.12 -10.95
C CYS A 14 -11.13 -11.47 -11.59
N PHE A 15 -12.09 -12.22 -11.03
CA PHE A 15 -12.61 -13.44 -11.64
C PHE A 15 -13.66 -13.15 -12.73
N PHE A 16 -14.44 -12.07 -12.58
CA PHE A 16 -15.39 -11.61 -13.60
C PHE A 16 -14.72 -10.82 -14.73
N PHE A 17 -13.46 -10.44 -14.56
CA PHE A 17 -12.53 -9.95 -15.57
C PHE A 17 -12.15 -11.07 -16.57
N ASP A 18 -13.17 -11.75 -17.12
CA ASP A 18 -12.95 -12.63 -18.26
C ASP A 18 -12.71 -11.77 -19.52
N ARG A 19 -11.84 -12.24 -20.41
CA ARG A 19 -11.20 -11.45 -21.50
C ARG A 19 -12.16 -10.71 -22.44
N SER A 20 -13.46 -10.99 -22.41
CA SER A 20 -14.46 -10.42 -23.32
C SER A 20 -15.18 -9.17 -22.78
N TRP A 21 -15.19 -8.95 -21.46
CA TRP A 21 -16.00 -7.85 -20.88
C TRP A 21 -15.26 -6.50 -20.86
N LEU A 22 -13.94 -6.53 -20.70
CA LEU A 22 -13.07 -5.35 -20.74
C LEU A 22 -13.00 -4.67 -22.11
N PHE A 23 -12.96 -5.47 -23.18
CA PHE A 23 -12.94 -4.96 -24.56
C PHE A 23 -14.21 -4.19 -24.95
N SER A 24 -15.31 -4.36 -24.21
CA SER A 24 -16.57 -3.67 -24.49
C SER A 24 -16.80 -2.43 -23.63
N LEU A 25 -15.94 -2.16 -22.64
CA LEU A 25 -16.14 -1.06 -21.69
C LEU A 25 -15.45 0.22 -22.16
N SER A 26 -16.13 1.35 -21.94
CA SER A 26 -15.54 2.66 -22.24
C SER A 26 -14.28 2.92 -21.39
N PRO A 27 -13.27 3.65 -21.91
CA PRO A 27 -12.06 3.99 -21.16
C PRO A 27 -12.35 4.67 -19.81
N LEU A 28 -13.45 5.43 -19.73
CA LEU A 28 -13.90 6.13 -18.52
C LEU A 28 -14.37 5.17 -17.41
N THR A 29 -14.92 4.01 -17.75
CA THR A 29 -15.36 3.00 -16.78
C THR A 29 -14.20 2.09 -16.36
N LYS A 30 -13.21 1.91 -17.25
CA LYS A 30 -12.03 1.08 -17.00
C LYS A 30 -11.15 1.68 -15.91
N VAL A 31 -10.81 2.96 -16.02
CA VAL A 31 -9.94 3.68 -15.07
C VAL A 31 -10.33 3.48 -13.59
N PRO A 32 -11.59 3.74 -13.15
CA PRO A 32 -11.94 3.58 -11.74
C PRO A 32 -11.85 2.13 -11.25
N ILE A 33 -12.07 1.14 -12.13
CA ILE A 33 -11.91 -0.27 -11.77
C ILE A 33 -10.42 -0.57 -11.51
N TYR A 34 -9.53 -0.15 -12.40
CA TYR A 34 -8.08 -0.31 -12.19
C TYR A 34 -7.57 0.45 -10.97
N CYS A 35 -8.13 1.62 -10.64
CA CYS A 35 -7.85 2.32 -9.39
C CYS A 35 -8.24 1.49 -8.16
N ILE A 36 -9.43 0.90 -8.13
CA ILE A 36 -9.87 0.05 -7.02
C ILE A 36 -8.96 -1.18 -6.89
N LEU A 37 -8.67 -1.85 -8.00
CA LEU A 37 -7.74 -2.98 -8.03
C LEU A 37 -6.34 -2.59 -7.51
N GLY A 38 -5.82 -1.46 -7.98
CA GLY A 38 -4.52 -0.92 -7.57
C GLY A 38 -4.46 -0.61 -6.07
N ILE A 39 -5.48 0.03 -5.52
CA ILE A 39 -5.60 0.31 -4.08
C ILE A 39 -5.64 -0.98 -3.27
N SER A 40 -6.47 -1.95 -3.67
CA SER A 40 -6.60 -3.23 -2.97
C SER A 40 -5.29 -4.01 -2.95
N ILE A 41 -4.60 -4.11 -4.09
CA ILE A 41 -3.30 -4.81 -4.19
C ILE A 41 -2.23 -4.07 -3.39
N SER A 42 -2.13 -2.74 -3.52
CA SER A 42 -1.12 -1.95 -2.80
C SER A 42 -1.31 -2.05 -1.28
N PHE A 43 -2.56 -2.01 -0.80
CA PHE A 43 -2.87 -2.19 0.60
C PHE A 43 -2.46 -3.58 1.10
N ALA A 44 -2.90 -4.64 0.41
CA ALA A 44 -2.60 -6.02 0.79
C ALA A 44 -1.09 -6.28 0.83
N LEU A 45 -0.37 -5.90 -0.22
CA LEU A 45 1.08 -6.08 -0.31
C LEU A 45 1.83 -5.33 0.79
N THR A 46 1.42 -4.11 1.11
CA THR A 46 2.09 -3.31 2.14
C THR A 46 1.92 -3.92 3.52
N PHE A 47 0.69 -4.30 3.90
CA PHE A 47 0.43 -4.96 5.19
C PHE A 47 1.11 -6.33 5.28
N SER A 48 1.05 -7.15 4.21
CA SER A 48 1.76 -8.43 4.19
C SER A 48 3.28 -8.27 4.30
N LEU A 49 3.85 -7.21 3.69
CA LEU A 49 5.28 -6.93 3.81
C LEU A 49 5.66 -6.51 5.23
N ILE A 50 4.84 -5.66 5.87
CA ILE A 50 5.04 -5.28 7.27
C ILE A 50 4.98 -6.50 8.18
N ASP A 51 3.99 -7.37 8.00
CA ASP A 51 3.84 -8.61 8.78
C ASP A 51 5.04 -9.54 8.58
N LEU A 52 5.52 -9.67 7.34
CA LEU A 52 6.74 -10.43 7.04
C LEU A 52 7.96 -9.84 7.75
N ILE A 53 8.14 -8.52 7.73
CA ILE A 53 9.26 -7.85 8.42
C ILE A 53 9.16 -8.07 9.92
N ASN A 54 7.97 -7.89 10.52
CA ASN A 54 7.74 -8.15 11.94
C ASN A 54 8.05 -9.60 12.31
N TYR A 55 7.64 -10.56 11.48
CA TYR A 55 7.94 -11.98 11.67
C TYR A 55 9.45 -12.27 11.61
N LEU A 56 10.16 -11.71 10.63
CA LEU A 56 11.60 -11.89 10.48
C LEU A 56 12.39 -11.28 11.65
N ILE A 57 12.01 -10.07 12.10
CA ILE A 57 12.64 -9.41 13.25
C ILE A 57 12.41 -10.25 14.51
N GLY A 58 11.17 -10.71 14.75
CA GLY A 58 10.85 -11.58 15.88
C GLY A 58 11.55 -12.94 15.85
N PHE A 59 11.89 -13.45 14.66
CA PHE A 59 12.67 -14.68 14.51
C PHE A 59 14.16 -14.48 14.82
N ILE A 60 14.73 -13.33 14.43
CA ILE A 60 16.16 -13.02 14.63
C ILE A 60 16.45 -12.56 16.07
N GLN A 61 15.56 -11.75 16.65
CA GLN A 61 15.68 -11.25 18.01
C GLN A 61 14.77 -12.08 18.93
N GLY A 62 15.34 -13.07 19.62
CA GLY A 62 14.62 -13.95 20.55
C GLY A 62 14.07 -13.28 21.83
N SER A 63 13.96 -11.95 21.86
CA SER A 63 13.35 -11.17 22.95
C SER A 63 12.18 -10.34 22.42
N ILE A 64 11.24 -10.01 23.31
CA ILE A 64 10.00 -9.25 23.05
C ILE A 64 10.36 -7.90 22.40
N THR A 65 10.44 -7.87 21.07
CA THR A 65 10.71 -6.65 20.31
C THR A 65 9.38 -6.04 19.93
N ARG A 66 9.23 -4.72 20.14
CA ARG A 66 8.00 -4.01 19.83
C ARG A 66 7.73 -4.09 18.32
N PRO A 67 6.49 -4.35 17.89
CA PRO A 67 6.14 -4.40 16.47
C PRO A 67 6.42 -3.05 15.80
N LEU A 68 6.80 -3.10 14.52
CA LEU A 68 7.22 -1.92 13.75
C LEU A 68 6.11 -0.86 13.59
N ILE A 69 4.86 -1.29 13.78
CA ILE A 69 3.67 -0.44 13.87
C ILE A 69 3.02 -0.74 15.21
N GLU A 70 3.03 0.23 16.10
CA GLU A 70 2.40 0.14 17.41
C GLU A 70 1.25 1.14 17.54
N SER A 71 1.37 2.30 16.89
CA SER A 71 0.42 3.41 17.04
C SER A 71 -0.64 3.44 15.94
N VAL A 72 -1.87 3.80 16.34
CA VAL A 72 -2.99 4.08 15.43
C VAL A 72 -2.62 5.16 14.40
N ALA A 73 -1.79 6.14 14.77
CA ALA A 73 -1.33 7.19 13.85
C ALA A 73 -0.43 6.63 12.73
N GLN A 74 0.41 5.65 13.04
CA GLN A 74 1.27 4.98 12.06
C GLN A 74 0.44 4.16 11.06
N VAL A 75 -0.60 3.47 11.55
CA VAL A 75 -1.55 2.75 10.70
C VAL A 75 -2.26 3.70 9.74
N TYR A 76 -2.78 4.83 10.22
CA TYR A 76 -3.45 5.81 9.36
C TYR A 76 -2.52 6.41 8.30
N MET A 77 -1.27 6.69 8.65
CA MET A 77 -0.27 7.16 7.68
C MET A 77 -0.03 6.13 6.58
N ILE A 78 0.21 4.88 6.93
CA ILE A 78 0.44 3.80 5.95
C ILE A 78 -0.80 3.58 5.09
N LEU A 79 -1.98 3.64 5.68
CA LEU A 79 -3.25 3.51 4.97
C LEU A 79 -3.45 4.66 3.96
N LEU A 80 -3.11 5.89 4.33
CA LEU A 80 -3.12 7.03 3.41
C LEU A 80 -2.12 6.83 2.26
N PHE A 81 -0.89 6.40 2.56
CA PHE A 81 0.13 6.16 1.53
C PHE A 81 -0.28 5.04 0.56
N THR A 82 -0.80 3.92 1.06
CA THR A 82 -1.24 2.79 0.22
C THR A 82 -2.41 3.12 -0.68
N ILE A 83 -3.39 3.90 -0.20
CA ILE A 83 -4.48 4.40 -1.04
C ILE A 83 -3.95 5.34 -2.12
N THR A 84 -3.06 6.25 -1.75
CA THR A 84 -2.51 7.24 -2.70
C THR A 84 -1.67 6.55 -3.78
N MET A 85 -0.78 5.64 -3.38
CA MET A 85 0.09 4.85 -4.26
C MET A 85 -0.70 3.91 -5.16
N GLY A 86 -1.58 3.09 -4.58
CA GLY A 86 -2.41 2.17 -5.34
C GLY A 86 -3.38 2.89 -6.28
N GLY A 87 -3.87 4.07 -5.89
CA GLY A 87 -4.68 4.93 -6.74
C GLY A 87 -3.90 5.50 -7.92
N ILE A 88 -2.70 6.04 -7.69
CA ILE A 88 -1.84 6.57 -8.77
C ILE A 88 -1.44 5.45 -9.73
N PHE A 89 -1.02 4.30 -9.23
CA PHE A 89 -0.65 3.16 -10.08
C PHE A 89 -1.85 2.62 -10.85
N GLY A 90 -3.00 2.44 -10.19
CA GLY A 90 -4.22 2.00 -10.85
C GLY A 90 -4.73 3.00 -11.89
N PHE A 91 -4.55 4.30 -11.67
CA PHE A 91 -4.87 5.34 -12.64
C PHE A 91 -3.95 5.29 -13.87
N ILE A 92 -2.64 5.17 -13.66
CA ILE A 92 -1.66 5.03 -14.74
C ILE A 92 -1.96 3.77 -15.57
N PHE A 93 -2.19 2.63 -14.92
CA PHE A 93 -2.51 1.38 -15.60
C PHE A 93 -3.90 1.36 -16.25
N GLY A 94 -4.88 2.08 -15.71
CA GLY A 94 -6.20 2.22 -16.31
C GLY A 94 -6.22 3.15 -17.52
N LEU A 95 -5.31 4.13 -17.58
CA LEU A 95 -5.12 5.01 -18.74
C LEU A 95 -4.26 4.40 -19.84
N LEU A 96 -3.34 3.51 -19.47
CA LEU A 96 -2.61 2.68 -20.43
C LEU A 96 -3.61 1.68 -21.01
N ASP A 97 -4.09 1.92 -22.23
CA ASP A 97 -5.05 1.04 -22.92
C ASP A 97 -4.39 -0.26 -23.42
N VAL A 98 -3.76 -0.97 -22.49
CA VAL A 98 -2.88 -2.12 -22.69
C VAL A 98 -3.62 -3.33 -23.24
N GLU A 99 -4.95 -3.36 -23.18
CA GLU A 99 -5.71 -4.51 -23.67
C GLU A 99 -5.97 -4.47 -25.18
N ASP A 100 -6.00 -3.28 -25.80
CA ASP A 100 -6.29 -3.12 -27.23
C ASP A 100 -5.03 -3.08 -28.12
N GLU A 101 -3.84 -3.03 -27.52
CA GLU A 101 -2.57 -2.99 -28.26
C GLU A 101 -1.87 -4.35 -28.37
N SER A 102 -1.28 -4.64 -29.53
CA SER A 102 -0.54 -5.90 -29.76
C SER A 102 0.53 -6.14 -28.69
N SER A 103 0.75 -7.41 -28.30
CA SER A 103 1.63 -7.84 -27.17
C SER A 103 3.02 -7.20 -27.13
N HIS A 104 3.54 -6.71 -28.26
CA HIS A 104 4.84 -6.03 -28.35
C HIS A 104 4.80 -4.57 -27.86
N HIS A 105 3.70 -3.85 -28.11
CA HIS A 105 3.48 -2.48 -27.65
C HIS A 105 3.13 -2.43 -26.16
N ILE A 106 2.42 -3.45 -25.66
CA ILE A 106 2.14 -3.65 -24.24
C ILE A 106 3.43 -3.63 -23.41
N ARG A 107 4.44 -4.43 -23.80
CA ARG A 107 5.71 -4.51 -23.07
C ARG A 107 6.46 -3.19 -23.06
N LEU A 108 6.42 -2.44 -24.17
CA LEU A 108 7.09 -1.14 -24.27
C LEU A 108 6.40 -0.08 -23.40
N ALA A 109 5.07 -0.07 -23.38
CA ALA A 109 4.28 0.82 -22.54
C ALA A 109 4.46 0.49 -21.05
N LEU A 110 4.50 -0.80 -20.69
CA LEU A 110 4.82 -1.27 -19.34
C LEU A 110 6.23 -0.89 -18.90
N MET A 111 7.26 -1.06 -19.74
CA MET A 111 8.62 -0.60 -19.40
C MET A 111 8.69 0.91 -19.18
N LYS A 112 7.95 1.70 -19.98
CA LYS A 112 7.91 3.15 -19.83
C LYS A 112 7.17 3.57 -18.55
N ALA A 113 6.10 2.86 -18.19
CA ALA A 113 5.39 3.03 -16.94
C ALA A 113 6.24 2.60 -15.74
N GLU A 114 6.96 1.48 -15.84
CA GLU A 114 7.87 0.96 -14.82
C GLU A 114 8.95 2.00 -14.44
N ASN A 115 9.54 2.66 -15.43
CA ASN A 115 10.56 3.70 -15.21
C ASN A 115 10.01 4.94 -14.47
N CYS A 116 8.68 5.13 -14.42
CA CYS A 116 8.02 6.18 -13.64
C CYS A 116 7.53 5.66 -12.28
N CYS A 117 6.94 4.46 -12.26
CA CYS A 117 6.38 3.85 -11.05
C CYS A 117 7.46 3.50 -10.02
N PHE A 118 8.62 3.01 -10.46
CA PHE A 118 9.72 2.66 -9.57
C PHE A 118 10.27 3.86 -8.77
N PRO A 119 10.69 4.98 -9.39
CA PRO A 119 11.17 6.13 -8.64
C PRO A 119 10.06 6.79 -7.80
N LEU A 120 8.83 6.86 -8.33
CA LEU A 120 7.69 7.37 -7.57
C LEU A 120 7.47 6.54 -6.29
N GLY A 121 7.54 5.22 -6.42
CA GLY A 121 7.37 4.31 -5.30
C GLY A 121 8.51 4.38 -4.30
N ALA A 122 9.74 4.52 -4.76
CA ALA A 122 10.91 4.72 -3.90
C ALA A 122 10.83 6.03 -3.10
N VAL A 123 10.42 7.13 -3.73
CA VAL A 123 10.26 8.43 -3.05
C VAL A 123 9.15 8.37 -2.03
N LEU A 124 7.95 7.92 -2.42
CA LEU A 124 6.79 7.86 -1.51
C LEU A 124 7.00 6.85 -0.39
N GLY A 125 7.61 5.70 -0.67
CA GLY A 125 7.99 4.71 0.34
C GLY A 125 9.06 5.23 1.31
N GLY A 126 10.05 5.98 0.80
CA GLY A 126 11.07 6.62 1.63
C GLY A 126 10.47 7.67 2.58
N ILE A 127 9.55 8.51 2.08
CA ILE A 127 8.83 9.48 2.91
C ILE A 127 7.97 8.77 3.96
N ALA A 128 7.25 7.72 3.57
CA ALA A 128 6.42 6.95 4.49
C ALA A 128 7.25 6.28 5.59
N GLY A 129 8.40 5.69 5.24
CA GLY A 129 9.33 5.07 6.19
C GLY A 129 9.94 6.09 7.15
N PHE A 130 10.41 7.24 6.64
CA PHE A 130 10.94 8.31 7.48
C PHE A 130 9.86 8.88 8.41
N GLY A 131 8.67 9.13 7.88
CA GLY A 131 7.52 9.57 8.67
C GLY A 131 7.20 8.58 9.78
N ASN A 132 7.15 7.28 9.47
CA ASN A 132 6.89 6.24 10.45
C ASN A 132 7.91 6.25 11.61
N GLU A 133 9.19 6.45 11.29
CA GLU A 133 10.26 6.56 12.28
C GLU A 133 10.13 7.81 13.16
N VAL A 134 9.75 8.96 12.59
CA VAL A 134 9.48 10.19 13.37
C VAL A 134 8.32 9.97 14.35
N PHE A 135 7.22 9.37 13.90
CA PHE A 135 6.10 9.03 14.78
C PHE A 135 6.48 8.00 15.84
N ARG A 136 7.38 7.07 15.52
CA ARG A 136 7.91 6.10 16.49
C ARG A 136 8.66 6.82 17.62
N GLN A 137 9.53 7.78 17.28
CA GLN A 137 10.30 8.55 18.26
C GLN A 137 9.40 9.43 19.15
N GLN A 138 8.38 10.06 18.57
CA GLN A 138 7.41 10.85 19.35
C GLN A 138 6.59 9.99 20.31
N SER A 139 6.17 8.79 19.87
CA SER A 139 5.45 7.87 20.74
C SER A 139 6.31 7.33 21.89
N GLU A 140 7.62 7.19 21.68
CA GLU A 140 8.57 6.79 22.74
C GLU A 140 8.74 7.92 23.76
N ALA A 141 8.91 9.17 23.31
CA ALA A 141 9.04 10.34 24.19
C ALA A 141 7.80 10.53 25.09
N TYR A 142 6.59 10.42 24.51
CA TYR A 142 5.34 10.53 25.27
C TYR A 142 5.17 9.42 26.32
N LYS A 143 5.58 8.18 26.01
CA LYS A 143 5.54 7.08 26.97
C LYS A 143 6.50 7.30 28.14
N ILE A 144 7.71 7.80 27.89
CA ILE A 144 8.70 8.08 28.94
C ILE A 144 8.18 9.16 29.88
N GLU A 145 7.66 10.27 29.35
CA GLU A 145 7.12 11.39 30.14
C GLU A 145 5.97 10.95 31.06
N ASN A 146 5.02 10.16 30.56
CA ASN A 146 3.93 9.63 31.39
C ASN A 146 4.44 8.65 32.45
N VAL A 147 5.40 7.77 32.15
CA VAL A 147 5.94 6.84 33.17
C VAL A 147 6.62 7.61 34.30
N THR A 148 7.37 8.67 34.00
CA THR A 148 7.98 9.53 35.02
C THR A 148 6.96 10.31 35.85
N GLU A 149 5.86 10.78 35.25
CA GLU A 149 4.81 11.51 35.98
C GLU A 149 4.08 10.62 37.01
N PHE A 150 3.90 9.33 36.72
CA PHE A 150 3.32 8.37 37.68
C PHE A 150 4.28 7.92 38.78
N ASP A 151 5.61 7.92 38.52
CA ASP A 151 6.61 7.54 39.52
C ASP A 151 6.92 8.70 40.51
N ASP A 152 6.70 9.96 40.12
CA ASP A 152 6.90 11.13 40.98
C ASP A 152 5.74 11.37 41.98
N GLU A 153 4.62 10.65 41.87
CA GLU A 153 3.46 10.74 42.77
C GLU A 153 3.43 9.70 43.93
N VAL A 154 4.50 8.91 44.13
CA VAL A 154 4.58 7.88 45.20
C VAL A 154 5.53 8.28 46.34
#